data_AF-A0A9D4MVL1-F1
#
_entry.id   AF-A0A9D4MVL1-F1
#
_cell.length_a   1.000
_cell.length_b   1.000
_cell.length_c   1.000
_cell.angle_alpha   90.00
_cell.angle_beta   90.00
_cell.angle_gamma   90.00
#
_symmetry.space_group_name_H-M   'P 1'
#
loop_
_entity.id
_entity.type
_entity.pdbx_description
1 polymer ?
#
loop_
_entity_poly.entity_id
_entity_poly.type
_entity_poly.pdbx_seq_one_letter_code
_entity_poly.pdbx_strand_id
1 'polypeptide(L)'
;MIKTIRKQLSDFLPGGVFGEKPDDQTLSQTKFSHVTNLACEHHFGDLDSSQKRRPNASLHHHSSVQMLKRSRMKLKDWYNTLPEEKKASLWKAARKGGKDLRKKHKEHEKRVLDEISELTEQQETKKRKKDAKSKTILDIDILKQKLPDTDDLKTNDYVAVAYHDMWYPGLITDKNGPQLVVKFMLRTRTAGTFVWPARDDVQKVLPEFVIACGVVPECVNYGRQWFISDHVKLDELFQMYKNMYFETDL
;
A
#
# COMPACT_ATOMS: atom_id res chain seq x y z
N MET A 1 -28.46 -4.61 25.46
CA MET A 1 -28.90 -4.24 26.82
C MET A 1 -29.08 -5.47 27.73
N ILE A 2 -29.88 -6.47 27.35
CA ILE A 2 -30.11 -7.69 28.17
C ILE A 2 -28.83 -8.50 28.45
N LYS A 3 -27.92 -8.64 27.49
CA LYS A 3 -26.62 -9.32 27.69
C LYS A 3 -25.75 -8.63 28.75
N THR A 4 -25.75 -7.30 28.76
CA THR A 4 -24.98 -6.49 29.71
C THR A 4 -25.53 -6.65 31.13
N ILE A 5 -26.86 -6.61 31.27
CA ILE A 5 -27.53 -6.80 32.56
C ILE A 5 -27.28 -8.21 33.11
N ARG A 6 -27.41 -9.25 32.28
CA ARG A 6 -27.12 -10.63 32.71
C ARG A 6 -25.67 -10.82 33.16
N LYS A 7 -24.73 -10.18 32.47
CA LYS A 7 -23.31 -10.24 32.83
C LYS A 7 -23.00 -9.46 34.11
N GLN A 8 -23.61 -8.29 34.31
CA GLN A 8 -23.47 -7.56 35.56
C GLN A 8 -24.06 -8.35 36.74
N LEU A 9 -25.20 -9.02 36.55
CA LEU A 9 -25.77 -9.87 37.59
C LEU A 9 -24.90 -11.10 37.88
N SER A 10 -24.28 -11.73 36.86
CA SER A 10 -23.37 -12.85 37.11
C SER A 10 -22.07 -12.42 37.78
N ASP A 11 -21.56 -11.24 37.46
CA ASP A 11 -20.24 -10.82 37.90
C ASP A 11 -20.28 -10.19 39.30
N PHE A 12 -21.38 -9.54 39.71
CA PHE A 12 -21.48 -8.80 40.99
C PHE A 12 -22.31 -9.48 42.09
N LEU A 13 -22.98 -10.60 41.82
CA LEU A 13 -23.66 -11.38 42.85
C LEU A 13 -22.68 -12.30 43.60
N PRO A 14 -23.00 -12.76 44.83
CA PRO A 14 -22.14 -13.68 45.58
C PRO A 14 -21.79 -14.93 44.77
N GLY A 15 -20.50 -15.26 44.68
CA GLY A 15 -19.96 -16.32 43.80
C GLY A 15 -19.58 -15.87 42.38
N GLY A 16 -19.86 -14.61 42.03
CA GLY A 16 -19.40 -13.93 40.82
C GLY A 16 -17.99 -13.35 40.97
N VAL A 17 -17.37 -12.99 39.85
CA VAL A 17 -15.98 -12.50 39.76
C VAL A 17 -15.69 -11.29 40.67
N PHE A 18 -16.70 -10.45 40.94
CA PHE A 18 -16.64 -9.26 41.80
C PHE A 18 -17.63 -9.34 42.97
N GLY A 19 -18.16 -10.53 43.28
CA GLY A 19 -19.13 -10.73 44.35
C GLY A 19 -18.52 -10.74 45.76
N GLU A 20 -17.22 -11.00 45.86
CA GLU A 20 -16.48 -11.02 47.12
C GLU A 20 -15.76 -9.70 47.39
N LYS A 21 -15.50 -9.42 48.68
CA LYS A 21 -14.78 -8.21 49.08
C LYS A 21 -13.35 -8.26 48.51
N PRO A 22 -12.86 -7.18 47.86
CA PRO A 22 -11.49 -7.14 47.37
C PRO A 22 -10.49 -7.28 48.51
N ASP A 23 -9.31 -7.83 48.22
CA ASP A 23 -8.22 -7.92 49.17
C ASP A 23 -7.69 -6.54 49.60
N ASP A 24 -7.02 -6.49 50.76
CA ASP A 24 -6.50 -5.23 51.31
C ASP A 24 -5.46 -4.57 50.38
N GLN A 25 -4.77 -5.37 49.57
CA GLN A 25 -3.82 -4.89 48.56
C GLN A 25 -4.53 -4.14 47.42
N THR A 26 -5.59 -4.72 46.85
CA THR A 26 -6.39 -4.06 45.80
C THR A 26 -7.11 -2.84 46.35
N LEU A 27 -7.60 -2.88 47.59
CA LEU A 27 -8.19 -1.71 48.25
C LEU A 27 -7.19 -0.56 48.42
N SER A 28 -5.94 -0.86 48.77
CA SER A 28 -4.86 0.13 48.85
C SER A 28 -4.53 0.74 47.48
N GLN A 29 -4.42 -0.11 46.44
CA GLN A 29 -4.12 0.32 45.07
C GLN A 29 -5.24 1.16 44.45
N THR A 30 -6.50 0.84 44.76
CA THR A 30 -7.69 1.51 44.21
C THR A 30 -8.18 2.66 45.08
N LYS A 31 -7.50 2.98 46.19
CA LYS A 31 -7.87 4.06 47.12
C LYS A 31 -8.03 5.43 46.45
N PHE A 32 -7.33 5.65 45.34
CA PHE A 32 -7.40 6.89 44.56
C PHE A 32 -8.17 6.74 43.24
N SER A 33 -8.72 5.57 42.96
CA SER A 33 -9.56 5.32 41.80
C SER A 33 -10.91 6.03 41.96
N HIS A 34 -11.48 6.46 40.85
CA HIS A 34 -12.78 7.10 40.85
C HIS A 34 -13.89 6.07 41.15
N VAL A 35 -14.85 6.46 41.99
CA VAL A 35 -15.97 5.60 42.42
C VAL A 35 -16.95 5.32 41.28
N THR A 36 -16.95 6.15 40.23
CA THR A 36 -17.82 6.00 39.07
C THR A 36 -17.01 5.63 37.81
N ASN A 37 -17.59 4.77 36.96
CA ASN A 37 -17.03 4.42 35.65
C ASN A 37 -17.07 5.60 34.64
N LEU A 38 -17.63 6.73 35.03
CA LEU A 38 -17.71 7.97 34.23
C LEU A 38 -16.42 8.79 34.30
N ALA A 39 -15.39 8.32 35.02
CA ALA A 39 -14.11 9.01 35.12
C ALA A 39 -13.55 9.39 33.74
N CYS A 40 -13.60 8.44 32.81
CA CYS A 40 -13.18 8.63 31.43
C CYS A 40 -13.98 9.74 30.74
N GLU A 41 -15.30 9.75 30.85
CA GLU A 41 -16.15 10.76 30.20
C GLU A 41 -15.85 12.17 30.71
N HIS A 42 -15.67 12.34 32.02
CA HIS A 42 -15.30 13.63 32.59
C HIS A 42 -13.87 14.06 32.19
N HIS A 43 -12.92 13.13 32.12
CA HIS A 43 -11.54 13.41 31.69
C HIS A 43 -11.49 13.83 30.22
N PHE A 44 -12.19 13.10 29.35
CA PHE A 44 -12.27 13.41 27.93
C PHE A 44 -13.03 14.72 27.69
N GLY A 45 -14.16 14.94 28.37
CA GLY A 45 -14.92 16.19 28.27
C GLY A 45 -14.12 17.42 28.70
N ASP A 46 -13.37 17.33 29.80
CA ASP A 46 -12.47 18.41 30.23
C ASP A 46 -11.31 18.63 29.25
N LEU A 47 -10.82 17.57 28.60
CA LEU A 47 -9.68 17.62 27.68
C LEU A 47 -10.13 18.30 26.39
N ASP A 48 -11.22 17.80 25.82
CA ASP A 48 -11.86 18.34 24.62
C ASP A 48 -12.25 19.81 24.82
N SER A 49 -12.91 20.14 25.94
CA SER A 49 -13.21 21.53 26.28
C SER A 49 -11.95 22.39 26.39
N SER A 50 -10.87 21.87 26.98
CA SER A 50 -9.62 22.60 27.09
C SER A 50 -8.93 22.79 25.74
N GLN A 51 -8.95 21.80 24.87
CA GLN A 51 -8.37 21.85 23.51
C GLN A 51 -9.16 22.82 22.64
N LYS A 52 -10.50 22.78 22.66
CA LYS A 52 -11.36 23.73 21.94
C LYS A 52 -11.10 25.18 22.32
N ARG A 53 -10.86 25.46 23.61
CA ARG A 53 -10.56 26.81 24.09
C ARG A 53 -9.14 27.26 23.79
N ARG A 54 -8.20 26.32 23.64
CA ARG A 54 -6.76 26.59 23.47
C ARG A 54 -6.14 25.59 22.50
N PRO A 55 -6.48 25.68 21.20
CA PRO A 55 -6.08 24.66 20.22
C PRO A 55 -4.56 24.64 20.00
N ASN A 56 -3.89 25.78 20.19
CA ASN A 56 -2.45 25.92 19.99
C ASN A 56 -1.62 25.55 21.24
N ALA A 57 -2.26 25.11 22.32
CA ALA A 57 -1.55 24.70 23.52
C ALA A 57 -1.06 23.26 23.41
N SER A 58 0.17 23.00 23.87
CA SER A 58 0.72 21.64 23.91
C SER A 58 -0.15 20.70 24.75
N LEU A 59 -0.14 19.40 24.45
CA LEU A 59 -0.82 18.39 25.25
C LEU A 59 -0.41 18.44 26.73
N HIS A 60 0.87 18.73 26.99
CA HIS A 60 1.39 18.92 28.35
C HIS A 60 0.66 19.99 29.15
N HIS A 61 0.35 21.12 28.50
CA HIS A 61 -0.39 22.22 29.11
C HIS A 61 -1.79 21.76 29.50
N HIS A 62 -2.47 21.03 28.61
CA HIS A 62 -3.78 20.47 28.88
C HIS A 62 -3.77 19.47 30.03
N SER A 63 -2.82 18.53 30.05
CA SER A 63 -2.65 17.57 31.14
C SER A 63 -2.39 18.27 32.48
N SER A 64 -1.54 19.30 32.49
CA SER A 64 -1.23 20.07 33.70
C SER A 64 -2.47 20.79 34.23
N VAL A 65 -3.28 21.39 33.36
CA VAL A 65 -4.55 22.04 33.72
C VAL A 65 -5.53 21.03 34.29
N GLN A 66 -5.64 19.84 33.71
CA GLN A 66 -6.52 18.79 34.24
C GLN A 66 -6.10 18.32 35.63
N MET A 67 -4.81 18.05 35.82
CA MET A 67 -4.27 17.66 37.13
C MET A 67 -4.54 18.74 38.19
N LEU A 68 -4.31 20.00 37.82
CA LEU A 68 -4.59 21.15 38.68
C LEU A 68 -6.08 21.27 39.00
N LYS A 69 -6.97 21.16 38.01
CA LYS A 69 -8.43 21.24 38.21
C LYS A 69 -8.92 20.24 39.25
N ARG A 70 -8.47 18.98 39.15
CA ARG A 70 -8.94 17.89 40.03
C ARG A 70 -8.36 17.94 41.44
N SER A 71 -7.11 18.37 41.56
CA SER A 71 -6.42 18.43 42.86
C SER A 71 -6.36 19.84 43.44
N ARG A 72 -7.09 20.81 42.88
CA ARG A 72 -6.91 22.24 43.17
C ARG A 72 -7.01 22.56 44.66
N MET A 73 -8.07 22.09 45.31
CA MET A 73 -8.33 22.40 46.72
C MET A 73 -7.27 21.76 47.61
N LYS A 74 -7.04 20.44 47.46
CA LYS A 74 -6.01 19.70 48.22
C LYS A 74 -4.61 20.30 48.04
N LEU A 75 -4.26 20.69 46.81
CA LEU A 75 -2.97 21.30 46.50
C LEU A 75 -2.86 22.70 47.10
N LYS A 76 -3.94 23.49 47.06
CA LYS A 76 -3.98 24.83 47.67
C LYS A 76 -3.82 24.74 49.19
N ASP A 77 -4.54 23.82 49.83
CA ASP A 77 -4.47 23.61 51.28
C ASP A 77 -3.06 23.16 51.68
N TRP A 78 -2.50 22.18 50.98
CA TRP A 78 -1.11 21.73 51.17
C TRP A 78 -0.09 22.86 50.93
N TYR A 79 -0.28 23.69 49.91
CA TYR A 79 0.63 24.80 49.64
C TYR A 79 0.58 25.85 50.74
N ASN A 80 -0.60 26.12 51.29
CA ASN A 80 -0.78 27.10 52.35
C ASN A 80 -0.18 26.67 53.70
N THR A 81 -0.08 25.36 53.97
CA THR A 81 0.55 24.85 55.20
C THR A 81 2.08 24.89 55.16
N LEU A 82 2.69 25.20 54.02
CA LEU A 82 4.15 25.27 53.89
C LEU A 82 4.74 26.59 54.41
N PRO A 83 5.94 26.56 55.00
CA PRO A 83 6.73 27.77 55.29
C PRO A 83 7.12 28.52 54.00
N GLU A 84 7.26 29.83 54.10
CA GLU A 84 7.51 30.71 52.94
C GLU A 84 8.84 30.40 52.22
N GLU A 85 9.88 30.03 52.97
CA GLU A 85 11.16 29.58 52.42
C GLU A 85 11.03 28.30 51.56
N LYS A 86 10.20 27.36 52.02
CA LYS A 86 9.92 26.12 51.27
C LYS A 86 9.08 26.40 50.03
N LYS A 87 8.13 27.35 50.10
CA LYS A 87 7.37 27.77 48.91
C LYS A 87 8.30 28.36 47.85
N ALA A 88 9.19 29.27 48.25
CA ALA A 88 10.14 29.91 47.34
C ALA A 88 11.08 28.90 46.66
N SER A 89 11.60 27.93 47.43
CA SER A 89 12.47 26.88 46.88
C SER A 89 11.72 25.95 45.92
N LEU A 90 10.49 25.56 46.25
CA LEU A 90 9.63 24.76 45.37
C LEU A 90 9.29 25.49 44.07
N TRP A 91 9.00 26.79 44.13
CA TRP A 91 8.78 27.59 42.92
C TRP A 91 10.01 27.66 42.02
N LYS A 92 11.20 27.82 42.61
CA LYS A 92 12.47 27.83 41.87
C LYS A 92 12.72 26.47 41.21
N ALA A 93 12.48 25.37 41.94
CA ALA A 93 12.58 24.01 41.43
C ALA A 93 11.57 23.75 40.30
N ALA A 94 10.31 24.15 40.47
CA ALA A 94 9.26 23.99 39.47
C ALA A 94 9.57 24.76 38.18
N ARG A 95 10.11 25.98 38.26
CA ARG A 95 10.53 26.75 37.08
C ARG A 95 11.66 26.04 36.32
N LYS A 96 12.64 25.48 37.03
CA LYS A 96 13.74 24.70 36.42
C LYS A 96 13.21 23.41 35.78
N GLY A 97 12.48 22.60 36.54
CA GLY A 97 11.92 21.34 36.10
C GLY A 97 10.94 21.49 34.92
N GLY A 98 10.15 22.56 34.90
CA GLY A 98 9.26 22.85 33.77
C GLY A 98 10.02 23.12 32.46
N LYS A 99 11.23 23.68 32.53
CA LYS A 99 12.07 23.89 31.34
C LYS A 99 12.59 22.56 30.79
N ASP A 100 13.05 21.68 31.67
CA ASP A 100 13.54 20.34 31.32
C ASP A 100 12.40 19.46 30.78
N LEU A 101 11.22 19.53 31.39
CA LEU A 101 10.06 18.76 30.97
C LEU A 101 9.55 19.17 29.58
N ARG A 102 9.53 20.48 29.28
CA ARG A 102 9.20 20.98 27.92
C ARG A 102 10.21 20.49 26.89
N LYS A 103 11.50 20.44 27.23
CA LYS A 103 12.54 19.90 26.34
C LYS A 103 12.29 18.42 26.05
N LYS A 104 12.04 17.61 27.08
CA LYS A 104 11.72 16.18 26.92
C LYS A 104 10.49 15.94 26.06
N HIS A 105 9.43 16.74 26.24
CA HIS A 105 8.25 16.62 25.39
C HIS A 105 8.50 16.98 23.94
N LYS A 106 9.26 18.05 23.67
CA LYS A 106 9.63 18.40 22.30
C LYS A 106 10.45 17.29 21.62
N GLU A 107 11.35 16.65 22.36
CA GLU A 107 12.13 15.51 21.87
C GLU A 107 11.23 14.29 21.61
N HIS A 108 10.26 14.03 22.48
CA HIS A 108 9.32 12.94 22.30
C HIS A 108 8.36 13.17 21.11
N GLU A 109 7.79 14.37 20.99
CA GLU A 109 6.95 14.76 19.85
C GLU A 109 7.70 14.59 18.54
N LYS A 110 8.98 14.98 18.48
CA LYS A 110 9.82 14.76 17.30
C LYS A 110 9.94 13.27 16.95
N ARG A 111 10.24 12.41 17.93
CA ARG A 111 10.35 10.95 17.69
C ARG A 111 9.05 10.35 17.18
N VAL A 112 7.91 10.76 17.74
CA VAL A 112 6.60 10.27 17.32
C VAL A 112 6.30 10.70 15.89
N LEU A 113 6.64 11.94 15.52
CA LEU A 113 6.48 12.41 14.13
C LEU A 113 7.37 11.63 13.16
N ASP A 114 8.62 11.37 13.55
CA ASP A 114 9.55 10.56 12.74
C ASP A 114 9.00 9.13 12.54
N GLU A 115 8.50 8.49 13.60
CA GLU A 115 7.87 7.16 13.54
C GLU A 115 6.61 7.13 12.64
N ILE A 116 5.75 8.16 12.73
CA ILE A 116 4.58 8.27 11.87
C ILE A 116 4.99 8.43 10.40
N SER A 117 6.04 9.19 10.12
CA SER A 117 6.57 9.38 8.76
C SER A 117 7.04 8.05 8.18
N GLU A 118 7.87 7.31 8.92
CA GLU A 118 8.37 6.00 8.49
C GLU A 118 7.23 4.99 8.23
N LEU A 119 6.24 4.94 9.12
CA LEU A 119 5.07 4.07 8.93
C LEU A 119 4.26 4.45 7.69
N THR A 120 4.13 5.75 7.41
CA THR A 120 3.40 6.24 6.23
C THR A 120 4.14 5.84 4.95
N GLU A 121 5.45 6.02 4.89
CA GLU A 121 6.28 5.60 3.75
C GLU A 121 6.22 4.07 3.52
N GLN A 122 6.26 3.28 4.60
CA GLN A 122 6.10 1.82 4.50
C GLN A 122 4.71 1.42 3.98
N GLN A 123 3.65 2.14 4.34
CA GLN A 123 2.32 1.89 3.82
C GLN A 123 2.21 2.27 2.35
N GLU A 124 2.77 3.41 1.94
CA GLU A 124 2.78 3.82 0.54
C GLU A 124 3.54 2.85 -0.35
N THR A 125 4.72 2.39 0.08
CA THR A 125 5.51 1.42 -0.68
C THR A 125 4.78 0.07 -0.81
N LYS A 126 4.13 -0.40 0.25
CA LYS A 126 3.28 -1.61 0.21
C LYS A 126 2.11 -1.44 -0.75
N LYS A 127 1.46 -0.28 -0.76
CA LYS A 127 0.35 0.03 -1.67
C LYS A 127 0.82 0.04 -3.13
N ARG A 128 1.93 0.73 -3.44
CA ARG A 128 2.52 0.75 -4.78
C ARG A 128 2.87 -0.65 -5.30
N LYS A 129 3.45 -1.50 -4.44
CA LYS A 129 3.76 -2.89 -4.79
C LYS A 129 2.50 -3.73 -5.07
N LYS A 130 1.44 -3.52 -4.29
CA LYS A 130 0.15 -4.20 -4.48
C LYS A 130 -0.52 -3.76 -5.79
N ASP A 131 -0.55 -2.47 -6.05
CA ASP A 131 -1.14 -1.89 -7.26
C ASP A 131 -0.38 -2.32 -8.52
N ALA A 132 0.96 -2.41 -8.46
CA ALA A 132 1.78 -2.93 -9.54
C ALA A 132 1.45 -4.40 -9.85
N LYS A 133 1.38 -5.25 -8.81
CA LYS A 133 1.07 -6.68 -8.97
C LYS A 133 -0.34 -6.92 -9.52
N SER A 134 -1.31 -6.11 -9.11
CA SER A 134 -2.69 -6.20 -9.62
C SER A 134 -2.81 -5.77 -11.07
N LYS A 135 -2.03 -4.78 -11.53
CA LYS A 135 -1.97 -4.41 -12.96
C LYS A 135 -1.38 -5.54 -13.81
N THR A 136 -0.27 -6.13 -13.37
CA THR A 136 0.37 -7.24 -14.09
C THR A 136 -0.56 -8.43 -14.30
N ILE A 137 -1.39 -8.78 -13.31
CA ILE A 137 -2.34 -9.90 -13.42
C ILE A 137 -3.46 -9.58 -14.42
N LEU A 138 -4.02 -8.36 -14.37
CA LEU A 138 -5.06 -7.94 -15.32
C LEU A 138 -4.54 -7.92 -16.77
N ASP A 139 -3.31 -7.47 -16.96
CA ASP A 139 -2.70 -7.36 -18.29
C ASP A 139 -2.46 -8.75 -18.91
N ILE A 140 -2.15 -9.77 -18.09
CA ILE A 140 -1.99 -11.17 -18.54
C ILE A 140 -3.33 -11.78 -18.99
N ASP A 141 -4.41 -11.56 -18.24
CA ASP A 141 -5.72 -12.15 -18.58
C ASP A 141 -6.33 -11.52 -19.84
N ILE A 142 -6.11 -10.22 -20.08
CA ILE A 142 -6.56 -9.53 -21.29
C ILE A 142 -5.82 -10.03 -22.54
N LEU A 143 -4.56 -10.46 -22.41
CA LEU A 143 -3.75 -10.94 -23.53
C LEU A 143 -4.05 -12.37 -23.93
N LYS A 144 -4.32 -13.25 -22.96
CA LYS A 144 -4.77 -14.62 -23.27
C LYS A 144 -6.07 -14.64 -24.07
N GLN A 145 -6.91 -13.60 -23.95
CA GLN A 145 -8.10 -13.44 -24.79
C GLN A 145 -7.80 -12.88 -26.19
N LYS A 146 -6.61 -12.32 -26.43
CA LYS A 146 -6.22 -11.69 -27.70
C LYS A 146 -5.26 -12.54 -28.54
N LEU A 147 -4.60 -13.54 -27.95
CA LEU A 147 -3.79 -14.47 -28.71
C LEU A 147 -4.70 -15.32 -29.59
N PRO A 148 -4.34 -15.52 -30.86
CA PRO A 148 -5.12 -16.34 -31.77
C PRO A 148 -5.11 -17.81 -31.29
N ASP A 149 -6.27 -18.46 -31.33
CA ASP A 149 -6.35 -19.89 -31.05
C ASP A 149 -5.47 -20.66 -32.04
N THR A 150 -4.67 -21.58 -31.53
CA THR A 150 -3.67 -22.34 -32.32
C THR A 150 -4.30 -23.19 -33.43
N ASP A 151 -5.59 -23.46 -33.31
CA ASP A 151 -6.36 -24.26 -34.27
C ASP A 151 -6.75 -23.48 -35.53
N ASP A 152 -6.74 -22.14 -35.49
CA ASP A 152 -7.15 -21.29 -36.61
C ASP A 152 -6.05 -21.04 -37.65
N LEU A 153 -4.82 -21.47 -37.39
CA LEU A 153 -3.66 -21.23 -38.24
C LEU A 153 -3.65 -22.14 -39.47
N LYS A 154 -3.75 -21.54 -40.67
CA LYS A 154 -3.74 -22.24 -41.96
C LYS A 154 -2.50 -21.91 -42.79
N THR A 155 -2.16 -22.82 -43.69
CA THR A 155 -1.15 -22.57 -44.73
C THR A 155 -1.59 -21.39 -45.60
N ASN A 156 -0.63 -20.57 -46.03
CA ASN A 156 -0.80 -19.29 -46.71
C ASN A 156 -1.32 -18.11 -45.87
N ASP A 157 -1.53 -18.28 -44.56
CA ASP A 157 -1.86 -17.13 -43.70
C ASP A 157 -0.62 -16.29 -43.39
N TYR A 158 -0.81 -14.97 -43.37
CA TYR A 158 0.18 -14.04 -42.85
C TYR A 158 0.04 -13.91 -41.34
N VAL A 159 1.16 -14.04 -40.65
CA VAL A 159 1.26 -14.03 -39.19
C VAL A 159 2.34 -13.08 -38.73
N ALA A 160 2.18 -12.52 -37.53
CA ALA A 160 3.26 -11.86 -36.80
C ALA A 160 3.78 -12.82 -35.73
N VAL A 161 5.10 -13.01 -35.70
CA VAL A 161 5.75 -14.02 -34.87
C VAL A 161 6.85 -13.39 -34.04
N ALA A 162 6.89 -13.70 -32.74
CA ALA A 162 7.98 -13.32 -31.84
C ALA A 162 9.22 -14.19 -32.12
N TYR A 163 10.33 -13.56 -32.50
CA TYR A 163 11.58 -14.24 -32.82
C TYR A 163 12.79 -13.33 -32.54
N HIS A 164 13.84 -13.84 -31.89
CA HIS A 164 15.06 -13.09 -31.55
C HIS A 164 14.81 -11.65 -31.02
N ASP A 165 14.08 -11.54 -29.91
CA ASP A 165 13.83 -10.26 -29.22
C ASP A 165 13.01 -9.21 -29.97
N MET A 166 12.49 -9.53 -31.15
CA MET A 166 11.58 -8.70 -31.92
C MET A 166 10.41 -9.52 -32.47
N TRP A 167 9.44 -8.88 -33.11
CA TRP A 167 8.47 -9.60 -33.93
C TRP A 167 8.78 -9.39 -35.42
N TYR A 168 8.47 -10.42 -36.20
CA TYR A 168 8.64 -10.44 -37.65
C TYR A 168 7.36 -10.92 -38.31
N PRO A 169 6.93 -10.29 -39.41
CA PRO A 169 5.87 -10.83 -40.23
C PRO A 169 6.40 -11.99 -41.05
N GLY A 170 5.57 -13.01 -41.20
CA GLY A 170 5.88 -14.18 -41.98
C GLY A 170 4.65 -14.79 -42.63
N LEU A 171 4.90 -15.62 -43.64
CA LEU A 171 3.90 -16.41 -44.34
C LEU A 171 4.03 -17.87 -43.93
N ILE A 172 2.94 -18.50 -43.51
CA ILE A 172 2.94 -19.93 -43.20
C ILE A 172 3.01 -20.71 -44.52
N THR A 173 4.12 -21.38 -44.78
CA THR A 173 4.29 -22.19 -46.00
C THR A 173 3.87 -23.63 -45.81
N ASP A 174 3.99 -24.16 -44.60
CA ASP A 174 3.63 -25.55 -44.29
C ASP A 174 3.30 -25.73 -42.81
N LYS A 175 2.51 -26.76 -42.48
CA LYS A 175 2.11 -27.14 -41.12
C LYS A 175 2.51 -28.59 -40.88
N ASN A 176 3.71 -28.79 -40.34
CA ASN A 176 4.28 -30.11 -40.07
C ASN A 176 4.13 -30.45 -38.58
N GLY A 177 2.97 -31.01 -38.22
CA GLY A 177 2.68 -31.44 -36.85
C GLY A 177 2.53 -30.26 -35.88
N PRO A 178 3.27 -30.23 -34.74
CA PRO A 178 3.14 -29.16 -33.74
C PRO A 178 3.90 -27.88 -34.12
N GLN A 179 4.60 -27.86 -35.25
CA GLN A 179 5.41 -26.73 -35.69
C GLN A 179 4.91 -26.17 -37.02
N LEU A 180 4.99 -24.84 -37.13
CA LEU A 180 4.70 -24.08 -38.33
C LEU A 180 6.00 -23.82 -39.08
N VAL A 181 5.99 -24.01 -40.39
CA VAL A 181 7.10 -23.57 -41.25
C VAL A 181 6.73 -22.18 -41.76
N VAL A 182 7.45 -21.18 -41.27
CA VAL A 182 7.17 -19.76 -41.55
C VAL A 182 8.30 -19.18 -42.36
N LYS A 183 7.95 -18.55 -43.49
CA LYS A 183 8.85 -17.76 -44.31
C LYS A 183 8.80 -16.31 -43.83
N PHE A 184 9.92 -15.76 -43.39
CA PHE A 184 10.02 -14.45 -42.75
C PHE A 184 10.35 -13.31 -43.72
N MET A 185 9.74 -12.16 -43.47
CA MET A 185 10.20 -10.89 -44.03
C MET A 185 11.20 -10.21 -43.08
N LEU A 186 12.14 -9.46 -43.65
CA LEU A 186 13.10 -8.67 -42.89
C LEU A 186 12.61 -7.24 -42.72
N ARG A 187 12.79 -6.73 -41.50
CA ARG A 187 12.48 -5.34 -41.14
C ARG A 187 13.44 -4.39 -41.87
N THR A 188 12.95 -3.28 -42.39
CA THR A 188 13.82 -2.23 -42.97
C THR A 188 14.09 -1.11 -41.97
N ARG A 189 14.80 -0.06 -42.39
CA ARG A 189 15.04 1.14 -41.59
C ARG A 189 13.77 1.95 -41.33
N THR A 190 12.76 1.82 -42.18
CA THR A 190 11.50 2.56 -42.03
C THR A 190 10.53 1.74 -41.19
N ALA A 191 9.99 2.33 -40.13
CA ALA A 191 9.04 1.66 -39.23
C ALA A 191 7.83 1.10 -40.00
N GLY A 192 7.41 -0.12 -39.62
CA GLY A 192 6.29 -0.82 -40.26
C GLY A 192 6.54 -1.35 -41.67
N THR A 193 7.74 -1.15 -42.23
CA THR A 193 8.08 -1.67 -43.57
C THR A 193 9.04 -2.84 -43.51
N PHE A 194 8.81 -3.80 -44.41
CA PHE A 194 9.48 -5.08 -44.49
C PHE A 194 9.81 -5.44 -45.93
N VAL A 195 10.76 -6.34 -46.12
CA VAL A 195 11.18 -6.85 -47.44
C VAL A 195 11.35 -8.35 -47.38
N TRP A 196 11.04 -9.04 -48.47
CA TRP A 196 11.46 -10.43 -48.61
C TRP A 196 12.99 -10.48 -48.80
N PRO A 197 13.70 -11.30 -48.01
CA PRO A 197 15.13 -11.49 -48.23
C PRO A 197 15.40 -12.14 -49.59
N ALA A 198 16.58 -11.88 -50.16
CA ALA A 198 16.97 -12.45 -51.45
C ALA A 198 17.13 -13.99 -51.40
N ARG A 199 17.45 -14.53 -50.22
CA ARG A 199 17.38 -15.94 -49.90
C ARG A 199 16.25 -16.13 -48.92
N ASP A 200 15.36 -17.07 -49.20
CA ASP A 200 14.22 -17.36 -48.33
C ASP A 200 14.69 -17.68 -46.91
N ASP A 201 14.25 -16.87 -45.95
CA ASP A 201 14.45 -17.12 -44.52
C ASP A 201 13.26 -17.90 -44.00
N VAL A 202 13.44 -19.22 -43.87
CA VAL A 202 12.38 -20.15 -43.48
C VAL A 202 12.77 -20.81 -42.18
N GLN A 203 11.94 -20.67 -41.16
CA GLN A 203 12.18 -21.27 -39.85
C GLN A 203 10.99 -22.11 -39.39
N LYS A 204 11.26 -23.07 -38.52
CA LYS A 204 10.22 -23.83 -37.82
C LYS A 204 9.91 -23.14 -36.50
N VAL A 205 8.65 -22.75 -36.30
CA VAL A 205 8.22 -21.99 -35.13
C VAL A 205 7.05 -22.69 -34.45
N LEU A 206 7.02 -22.67 -33.11
CA LEU A 206 5.88 -23.17 -32.36
C LEU A 206 4.71 -22.16 -32.46
N PRO A 207 3.45 -22.62 -32.56
CA PRO A 207 2.27 -21.76 -32.60
C PRO A 207 2.20 -20.73 -31.46
N GLU A 208 2.74 -21.08 -30.29
CA GLU A 208 2.78 -20.21 -29.10
C GLU A 208 3.61 -18.91 -29.28
N PHE A 209 4.47 -18.85 -30.29
CA PHE A 209 5.23 -17.64 -30.64
C PHE A 209 4.50 -16.75 -31.67
N VAL A 210 3.34 -17.17 -32.17
CA VAL A 210 2.51 -16.36 -33.07
C VAL A 210 1.70 -15.38 -32.22
N ILE A 211 2.02 -14.08 -32.36
CA ILE A 211 1.36 -13.01 -31.58
C ILE A 211 0.09 -12.48 -32.24
N ALA A 212 -0.04 -12.62 -33.56
CA ALA A 212 -1.23 -12.21 -34.31
C ALA A 212 -1.35 -12.94 -35.66
N CYS A 213 -2.59 -13.13 -36.12
CA CYS A 213 -2.95 -13.73 -37.40
C CYS A 213 -3.63 -12.72 -38.32
N GLY A 214 -3.63 -13.00 -39.62
CA GLY A 214 -4.31 -12.16 -40.62
C GLY A 214 -3.60 -10.82 -40.85
N VAL A 215 -2.30 -10.76 -40.57
CA VAL A 215 -1.49 -9.55 -40.74
C VAL A 215 -1.12 -9.41 -42.21
N VAL A 216 -2.08 -9.05 -43.05
CA VAL A 216 -1.89 -8.96 -44.50
C VAL A 216 -1.01 -7.75 -44.82
N PRO A 217 0.21 -7.95 -45.36
CA PRO A 217 1.08 -6.83 -45.69
C PRO A 217 0.63 -6.17 -46.99
N GLU A 218 0.65 -4.83 -47.00
CA GLU A 218 0.35 -4.02 -48.17
C GLU A 218 1.61 -3.87 -49.03
N CYS A 219 1.52 -4.24 -50.30
CA CYS A 219 2.62 -4.08 -51.24
C CYS A 219 2.92 -2.59 -51.46
N VAL A 220 4.13 -2.16 -51.14
CA VAL A 220 4.63 -0.81 -51.41
C VAL A 220 5.84 -0.89 -52.33
N ASN A 221 5.99 0.09 -53.23
CA ASN A 221 7.16 0.18 -54.12
C ASN A 221 7.33 -1.05 -55.05
N TYR A 222 6.32 -1.33 -55.88
CA TYR A 222 6.36 -2.33 -56.95
C TYR A 222 6.75 -3.76 -56.51
N GLY A 223 6.30 -4.21 -55.33
CA GLY A 223 6.53 -5.58 -54.85
C GLY A 223 7.85 -5.81 -54.14
N ARG A 224 8.69 -4.76 -54.01
CA ARG A 224 9.99 -4.87 -53.33
C ARG A 224 9.87 -4.63 -51.84
N GLN A 225 8.89 -3.86 -51.40
CA GLN A 225 8.67 -3.51 -50.00
C GLN A 225 7.22 -3.80 -49.63
N TRP A 226 6.99 -4.01 -48.34
CA TRP A 226 5.72 -4.41 -47.79
C TRP A 226 5.47 -3.61 -46.51
N PHE A 227 4.29 -3.04 -46.34
CA PHE A 227 3.91 -2.22 -45.20
C PHE A 227 2.83 -2.91 -44.37
N ILE A 228 2.96 -2.86 -43.05
CA ILE A 228 1.95 -3.37 -42.13
C ILE A 228 1.33 -2.18 -41.40
N SER A 229 0.07 -1.90 -41.72
CA SER A 229 -0.69 -0.78 -41.16
C SER A 229 -0.79 -0.86 -39.63
N ASP A 230 -1.01 -2.06 -39.10
CA ASP A 230 -1.13 -2.30 -37.65
C ASP A 230 0.21 -2.53 -36.92
N HIS A 231 1.36 -2.18 -37.51
CA HIS A 231 2.67 -2.45 -36.90
C HIS A 231 2.83 -1.85 -35.49
N VAL A 232 2.23 -0.69 -35.20
CA VAL A 232 2.28 -0.06 -33.87
C VAL A 232 1.57 -0.93 -32.83
N LYS A 233 0.39 -1.47 -33.18
CA LYS A 233 -0.36 -2.37 -32.29
C LYS A 233 0.39 -3.69 -32.09
N LEU A 234 1.07 -4.19 -33.14
CA LEU A 234 1.89 -5.39 -33.06
C LEU A 234 3.16 -5.17 -32.22
N ASP A 235 3.77 -3.99 -32.29
CA ASP A 235 4.87 -3.60 -31.40
C ASP A 235 4.41 -3.60 -29.94
N GLU A 236 3.23 -3.05 -29.63
CA GLU A 236 2.64 -3.09 -28.28
C GLU A 236 2.36 -4.53 -27.82
N LEU A 237 1.71 -5.35 -28.65
CA LEU A 237 1.43 -6.76 -28.36
C LEU A 237 2.72 -7.54 -28.12
N PHE A 238 3.75 -7.29 -28.94
CA PHE A 238 5.06 -7.92 -28.77
C PHE A 238 5.73 -7.51 -27.46
N GLN A 239 5.69 -6.23 -27.06
CA GLN A 239 6.26 -5.82 -25.77
C GLN A 239 5.57 -6.50 -24.59
N MET A 240 4.24 -6.62 -24.65
CA MET A 240 3.51 -7.32 -23.60
C MET A 240 3.82 -8.83 -23.60
N TYR A 241 3.88 -9.46 -24.78
CA TYR A 241 4.32 -10.85 -24.94
C TYR A 241 5.74 -11.05 -24.38
N LYS A 242 6.64 -10.11 -24.70
CA LYS A 242 8.04 -10.17 -24.28
C LYS A 242 8.17 -10.21 -22.77
N ASN A 243 7.49 -9.29 -22.08
CA ASN A 243 7.48 -9.19 -20.62
C ASN A 243 6.92 -10.43 -19.91
N MET A 244 6.10 -11.23 -20.60
CA MET A 244 5.46 -12.41 -20.02
C MET A 244 6.32 -13.67 -20.19
N TYR A 245 6.96 -13.84 -21.34
CA TYR A 245 7.65 -15.08 -21.70
C TYR A 245 9.16 -15.02 -21.58
N PHE A 246 9.76 -13.83 -21.69
CA PHE A 246 11.19 -13.65 -21.51
C PHE A 246 11.40 -12.90 -20.20
N GLU A 247 11.91 -13.62 -19.19
CA GLU A 247 12.29 -13.00 -17.92
C GLU A 247 13.22 -11.81 -18.21
N THR A 248 12.86 -10.61 -17.73
CA THR A 248 13.83 -9.54 -17.60
C THR A 248 14.84 -10.02 -16.56
N ASP A 249 15.97 -10.55 -17.02
CA ASP A 249 17.16 -10.73 -16.18
C ASP A 249 17.39 -9.40 -15.45
N LEU A 250 17.13 -9.45 -14.15
CA LEU A 250 17.18 -8.34 -13.19
C LEU A 250 18.57 -8.28 -12.55
#